data_AF-A0A4R8C3P2-F1
#
_entry.id   AF-A0A4R8C3P2-F1
#
_cell.length_a   1.000
_cell.length_b   1.000
_cell.length_c   1.000
_cell.angle_alpha   90.00
_cell.angle_beta   90.00
_cell.angle_gamma   90.00
#
_symmetry.space_group_name_H-M   'P 1'
#
loop_
_entity.id
_entity.type
_entity.pdbx_description
1 polymer ?
#
loop_
_entity_poly.entity_id
_entity_poly.type
_entity_poly.pdbx_seq_one_letter_code
_entity_poly.pdbx_strand_id
1 'polypeptide(L)'
;MFEHVEDVESFAGALQRVRRHAGLSYRQLADRAHYSHPHLIRATSGKQLPTWEVAHAFLTGCGVPADLLPVWRRRWEEASRDPRDIVGLLESAEDLENLGAAVAALVRPRSLRALEQETGIPRTTIQAWLRGSRLARPDRLDHLVRSVGATPAERAAVADAVQRLSPGPEQLGAARERLSASQERLGVARERLSSGRLRAAPAA
;
A
#
# COMPACT_ATOMS: atom_id res chain seq x y z
N MET A 1 10.67 18.01 12.34
CA MET A 1 10.11 16.79 12.97
C MET A 1 10.55 15.64 12.07
N PHE A 2 11.62 14.94 12.43
CA PHE A 2 12.26 13.96 11.56
C PHE A 2 11.41 12.68 11.52
N GLU A 3 10.69 12.45 10.41
CA GLU A 3 10.13 11.14 10.05
C GLU A 3 11.32 10.21 9.76
N HIS A 4 11.83 9.54 10.79
CA HIS A 4 12.89 8.55 10.60
C HIS A 4 12.26 7.29 10.00
N VAL A 5 12.66 6.99 8.77
CA VAL A 5 12.59 5.65 8.21
C VAL A 5 13.26 4.71 9.19
N GLU A 6 12.54 3.71 9.68
CA GLU A 6 13.15 2.65 10.48
C GLU A 6 13.80 1.66 9.51
N ASP A 7 15.13 1.64 9.47
CA ASP A 7 15.88 0.61 8.74
C ASP A 7 16.21 -0.57 9.67
N VAL A 8 16.72 -1.64 9.07
CA VAL A 8 17.08 -2.88 9.79
C VAL A 8 18.08 -2.62 10.92
N GLU A 9 19.02 -1.69 10.72
CA GLU A 9 20.04 -1.35 11.71
C GLU A 9 19.44 -0.57 12.88
N SER A 10 18.58 0.40 12.60
CA SER A 10 17.84 1.20 13.58
C SER A 10 16.93 0.33 14.44
N PHE A 11 16.18 -0.59 13.82
CA PHE A 11 15.34 -1.55 14.54
C PHE A 11 16.17 -2.47 15.44
N ALA A 12 17.26 -3.02 14.92
CA ALA A 12 18.17 -3.86 15.70
C ALA A 12 18.78 -3.09 16.89
N GLY A 13 19.21 -1.84 16.67
CA GLY A 13 19.70 -0.95 17.72
C GLY A 13 18.62 -0.64 18.77
N ALA A 14 17.35 -0.52 18.35
CA ALA A 14 16.22 -0.33 19.25
C ALA A 14 15.98 -1.56 20.14
N LEU A 15 16.01 -2.77 19.58
CA LEU A 15 15.93 -4.02 20.37
C LEU A 15 17.06 -4.11 21.39
N GLN A 16 18.29 -3.78 20.99
CA GLN A 16 19.42 -3.76 21.92
C GLN A 16 19.23 -2.76 23.06
N ARG A 17 18.68 -1.57 22.80
CA ARG A 17 18.35 -0.58 23.84
C ARG A 17 17.33 -1.13 24.84
N VAL A 18 16.27 -1.81 24.36
CA VAL A 18 15.26 -2.45 25.22
C VAL A 18 15.90 -3.48 26.15
N ARG A 19 16.73 -4.39 25.61
CA ARG A 19 17.42 -5.40 26.43
C ARG A 19 18.33 -4.76 27.48
N ARG A 20 19.07 -3.71 27.11
CA ARG A 20 19.94 -2.97 28.04
C ARG A 20 19.13 -2.32 29.16
N HIS A 21 17.98 -1.71 28.82
CA HIS A 21 17.08 -1.11 29.80
C HIS A 21 16.49 -2.15 30.76
N ALA A 22 16.16 -3.34 30.27
CA ALA A 22 15.72 -4.47 31.09
C ALA A 22 16.85 -5.10 31.95
N GLY A 23 18.10 -4.69 31.76
CA GLY A 23 19.25 -5.21 32.52
C GLY A 23 19.60 -6.67 32.23
N LEU A 24 19.16 -7.23 31.10
CA LEU A 24 19.31 -8.67 30.82
C LEU A 24 20.54 -8.98 29.98
N SER A 25 21.28 -10.01 30.36
CA SER A 25 22.18 -10.69 29.42
C SER A 25 21.37 -11.43 28.35
N TYR A 26 21.98 -11.68 27.20
CA TYR A 26 21.33 -12.48 26.17
C TYR A 26 21.08 -13.94 26.59
N ARG A 27 21.81 -14.49 27.57
CA ARG A 27 21.53 -15.83 28.12
C ARG A 27 20.24 -15.82 28.94
N GLN A 28 20.10 -14.85 29.85
CA GLN A 28 18.85 -14.66 30.61
C GLN A 28 17.66 -14.38 29.70
N LEU A 29 17.87 -13.64 28.59
CA LEU A 29 16.82 -13.40 27.61
C LEU A 29 16.47 -14.67 26.81
N ALA A 30 17.45 -15.50 26.47
CA ALA A 30 17.23 -16.78 25.78
C ALA A 30 16.29 -17.69 26.58
N ASP A 31 16.47 -17.77 27.89
CA ASP A 31 15.62 -18.56 28.78
C ASP A 31 14.16 -18.07 28.78
N ARG A 32 13.95 -16.76 28.66
CA ARG A 32 12.61 -16.13 28.66
C ARG A 32 11.92 -16.11 27.31
N ALA A 33 12.70 -15.96 26.23
CA ALA A 33 12.19 -15.86 24.87
C ALA A 33 12.06 -17.23 24.18
N HIS A 34 12.54 -18.31 24.82
CA HIS A 34 12.56 -19.66 24.26
C HIS A 34 13.31 -19.77 22.92
N TYR A 35 14.31 -18.92 22.71
CA TYR A 35 15.22 -18.95 21.57
C TYR A 35 16.66 -19.08 22.05
N SER A 36 17.53 -19.72 21.27
CA SER A 36 18.93 -19.87 21.65
C SER A 36 19.66 -18.53 21.71
N HIS A 37 20.61 -18.41 22.64
CA HIS A 37 21.43 -17.22 22.81
C HIS A 37 22.11 -16.73 21.50
N PRO A 38 22.73 -17.60 20.68
CA PRO A 38 23.30 -17.19 19.39
C PRO A 38 22.25 -16.69 18.39
N HIS A 39 21.02 -17.23 18.42
CA HIS A 39 19.92 -16.77 17.57
C HIS A 39 19.55 -15.33 17.91
N LEU A 40 19.38 -15.00 19.20
CA LEU A 40 19.03 -13.65 19.64
C LEU A 40 20.11 -12.61 19.35
N ILE A 41 21.40 -12.99 19.41
CA ILE A 41 22.49 -12.11 18.97
C ILE A 41 22.36 -11.83 17.47
N ARG A 42 22.12 -12.86 16.65
CA ARG A 42 21.97 -12.69 15.19
C ARG A 42 20.77 -11.80 14.85
N ALA A 43 19.65 -12.00 15.53
CA ALA A 43 18.42 -11.22 15.39
C ALA A 43 18.59 -9.72 15.70
N THR A 44 19.62 -9.36 16.48
CA THR A 44 19.92 -7.98 16.88
C THR A 44 21.21 -7.45 16.25
N SER A 45 21.71 -8.12 15.20
CA SER A 45 22.98 -7.76 14.55
C SER A 45 22.90 -6.60 13.56
N GLY A 46 21.69 -6.21 13.12
CA GLY A 46 21.49 -5.19 12.08
C GLY A 46 21.76 -5.68 10.65
N LYS A 47 22.21 -6.93 10.46
CA LYS A 47 22.48 -7.49 9.12
C LYS A 47 21.24 -8.01 8.40
N GLN A 48 20.25 -8.46 9.16
CA GLN A 48 18.98 -8.98 8.65
C GLN A 48 17.89 -8.65 9.67
N LEU A 49 16.70 -8.33 9.16
CA LEU A 49 15.55 -8.12 10.03
C LEU A 49 15.11 -9.47 10.61
N PRO A 50 14.96 -9.60 11.94
CA PRO A 50 14.40 -10.82 12.51
C PRO A 50 12.95 -11.02 12.05
N THR A 51 12.43 -12.24 12.10
CA THR A 51 10.98 -12.42 11.93
C THR A 51 10.23 -11.72 13.06
N TRP A 52 8.97 -11.34 12.82
CA TRP A 52 8.15 -10.72 13.87
C TRP A 52 8.02 -11.62 15.10
N GLU A 53 7.94 -12.94 14.93
CA GLU A 53 7.86 -13.90 16.05
C GLU A 53 9.07 -13.79 16.98
N VAL A 54 10.27 -13.72 16.41
CA VAL A 54 11.52 -13.57 17.17
C VAL A 54 11.58 -12.18 17.83
N ALA A 55 11.22 -11.12 17.12
CA ALA A 55 11.17 -9.76 17.67
C ALA A 55 10.17 -9.64 18.83
N HIS A 56 8.98 -10.23 18.68
CA HIS A 56 7.94 -10.26 19.69
C HIS A 56 8.38 -11.02 20.95
N ALA A 57 8.96 -12.22 20.78
CA ALA A 57 9.52 -12.99 21.89
C ALA A 57 10.67 -12.24 22.60
N PHE A 58 11.51 -11.54 21.84
CA PHE A 58 12.57 -10.69 22.39
C PHE A 58 11.99 -9.56 23.26
N LEU A 59 11.00 -8.83 22.74
CA LEU A 59 10.37 -7.69 23.42
C LEU A 59 9.62 -8.13 24.69
N THR A 60 8.80 -9.18 24.57
CA THR A 60 8.06 -9.75 25.71
C THR A 60 9.00 -10.34 26.76
N GLY A 61 10.08 -11.04 26.35
CA GLY A 61 11.12 -11.54 27.26
C GLY A 61 11.91 -10.44 27.97
N CYS A 62 12.00 -9.25 27.37
CA CYS A 62 12.54 -8.04 28.01
C CYS A 62 11.52 -7.31 28.90
N GLY A 63 10.26 -7.77 28.96
CA GLY A 63 9.20 -7.17 29.77
C GLY A 63 8.56 -5.94 29.14
N VAL A 64 8.62 -5.79 27.81
CA VAL A 64 7.88 -4.71 27.12
C VAL A 64 6.37 -4.92 27.33
N PRO A 65 5.66 -3.91 27.86
CA PRO A 65 4.21 -3.94 28.04
C PRO A 65 3.45 -4.25 26.74
N ALA A 66 2.35 -5.00 26.85
CA ALA A 66 1.58 -5.49 25.71
C ALA A 66 0.97 -4.37 24.85
N ASP A 67 0.64 -3.23 25.47
CA ASP A 67 0.14 -2.02 24.83
C ASP A 67 1.19 -1.33 23.93
N LEU A 68 2.49 -1.58 24.16
CA LEU A 68 3.57 -1.05 23.32
C LEU A 68 3.93 -1.97 22.15
N LEU A 69 3.53 -3.25 22.18
CA LEU A 69 3.82 -4.20 21.11
C LEU A 69 3.29 -3.79 19.72
N PRO A 70 2.10 -3.17 19.59
CA PRO A 70 1.64 -2.63 18.31
C PRO A 70 2.57 -1.56 17.73
N VAL A 71 3.17 -0.72 18.57
CA VAL A 71 4.15 0.29 18.14
C VAL A 71 5.39 -0.40 17.58
N TRP A 72 5.92 -1.40 18.28
CA TRP A 72 7.05 -2.19 17.80
C TRP A 72 6.76 -2.98 16.53
N ARG A 73 5.53 -3.49 16.38
CA ARG A 73 5.10 -4.17 15.16
C ARG A 73 5.13 -3.22 13.97
N ARG A 74 4.59 -2.02 14.12
CA ARG A 74 4.62 -1.01 13.06
C ARG A 74 6.05 -0.67 12.63
N ARG A 75 6.93 -0.46 13.61
CA ARG A 75 8.37 -0.23 13.39
C ARG A 75 9.06 -1.35 12.64
N TRP A 76 8.74 -2.60 13.00
CA TRP A 76 9.23 -3.79 12.30
C TRP A 76 8.71 -3.87 10.86
N GLU A 77 7.43 -3.53 10.63
CA GLU A 77 6.85 -3.49 9.29
C GLU A 77 7.53 -2.43 8.41
N GLU A 78 7.79 -1.25 8.97
CA GLU A 78 8.54 -0.17 8.30
C GLU A 78 9.96 -0.63 7.92
N ALA A 79 10.68 -1.30 8.83
CA ALA A 79 12.01 -1.86 8.57
C ALA A 79 12.05 -3.09 7.65
N SER A 80 10.91 -3.75 7.44
CA SER A 80 10.79 -4.90 6.52
C SER A 80 10.68 -4.50 5.05
N ARG A 81 10.42 -3.21 4.80
CA ARG A 81 10.35 -2.65 3.46
C ARG A 81 11.72 -2.16 3.06
N ASP A 82 12.07 -2.32 1.78
CA ASP A 82 13.18 -1.57 1.19
C ASP A 82 12.59 -0.31 0.52
N PRO A 83 12.71 0.88 1.14
CA PRO A 83 12.10 2.08 0.61
C PRO A 83 12.72 2.52 -0.72
N ARG A 84 13.99 2.17 -0.97
CA ARG A 84 14.68 2.54 -2.22
C ARG A 84 14.17 1.73 -3.40
N ASP A 85 13.90 0.45 -3.17
CA ASP A 85 13.30 -0.43 -4.18
C ASP A 85 11.86 0.02 -4.50
N ILE A 86 11.06 0.32 -3.47
CA ILE A 86 9.66 0.74 -3.65
C ILE A 86 9.54 2.05 -4.43
N VAL A 87 10.35 3.07 -4.10
CA VAL A 87 10.32 4.35 -4.83
C VAL A 87 10.72 4.15 -6.29
N GLY A 88 11.77 3.38 -6.57
CA GLY A 88 12.17 3.07 -7.95
C GLY A 88 11.09 2.32 -8.76
N LEU A 89 10.39 1.38 -8.12
CA LEU A 89 9.24 0.68 -8.72
C LEU A 89 8.08 1.63 -9.02
N LEU A 90 7.80 2.59 -8.14
CA LEU A 90 6.74 3.58 -8.34
C LEU A 90 7.09 4.59 -9.43
N GLU A 91 8.35 5.02 -9.50
CA GLU A 91 8.84 5.95 -10.54
C GLU A 91 8.81 5.32 -11.94
N SER A 92 9.12 4.03 -12.05
CA SER A 92 9.10 3.26 -13.31
C SER A 92 7.74 2.69 -13.69
N ALA A 93 6.70 2.86 -12.87
CA ALA A 93 5.36 2.37 -13.18
C ALA A 93 4.71 3.15 -14.34
N GLU A 94 4.65 2.53 -15.52
CA GLU A 94 4.05 3.10 -16.75
C GLU A 94 2.60 2.65 -17.00
N ASP A 95 2.11 1.67 -16.24
CA ASP A 95 0.74 1.18 -16.33
C ASP A 95 0.14 0.89 -14.94
N LEU A 96 -1.16 0.57 -14.91
CA LEU A 96 -1.86 0.29 -13.66
C LEU A 96 -1.36 -1.00 -12.98
N GLU A 97 -0.84 -1.95 -13.74
CA GLU A 97 -0.35 -3.23 -13.22
C GLU A 97 0.93 -3.02 -12.40
N ASN A 98 1.89 -2.29 -12.95
CA ASN A 98 3.14 -1.93 -12.28
C ASN A 98 2.88 -1.03 -11.07
N LEU A 99 1.96 -0.06 -11.18
CA LEU A 99 1.53 0.74 -10.03
C LEU A 99 0.92 -0.15 -8.94
N GLY A 100 0.04 -1.07 -9.32
CA GLY A 100 -0.60 -2.01 -8.41
C GLY A 100 0.41 -2.91 -7.69
N ALA A 101 1.41 -3.42 -8.41
CA ALA A 101 2.48 -4.25 -7.85
C ALA A 101 3.37 -3.47 -6.88
N ALA A 102 3.76 -2.24 -7.22
CA ALA A 102 4.56 -1.38 -6.36
C ALA A 102 3.79 -1.00 -5.07
N VAL A 103 2.52 -0.64 -5.18
CA VAL A 103 1.66 -0.40 -4.02
C VAL A 103 1.46 -1.70 -3.21
N ALA A 104 1.40 -2.86 -3.86
CA ALA A 104 1.29 -4.15 -3.18
C ALA A 104 2.55 -4.47 -2.36
N ALA A 105 3.73 -4.13 -2.86
CA ALA A 105 4.99 -4.24 -2.11
C ALA A 105 4.99 -3.31 -0.89
N LEU A 106 4.50 -2.09 -1.06
CA LEU A 106 4.41 -1.09 0.02
C LEU A 106 3.43 -1.48 1.13
N VAL A 107 2.28 -2.08 0.81
CA VAL A 107 1.31 -2.48 1.85
C VAL A 107 1.70 -3.79 2.56
N ARG A 108 2.64 -4.58 2.04
CA ARG A 108 3.14 -5.77 2.75
C ARG A 108 3.82 -5.36 4.07
N PRO A 109 3.72 -6.22 5.09
CA PRO A 109 3.08 -7.55 5.14
C PRO A 109 1.59 -7.54 5.50
N ARG A 110 0.88 -6.41 5.46
CA ARG A 110 -0.53 -6.34 5.89
C ARG A 110 -1.45 -7.17 4.99
N SER A 111 -2.38 -7.87 5.63
CA SER A 111 -3.45 -8.57 4.90
C SER A 111 -4.52 -7.57 4.41
N LEU A 112 -5.24 -7.92 3.33
CA LEU A 112 -6.36 -7.11 2.84
C LEU A 112 -7.43 -6.86 3.91
N ARG A 113 -7.66 -7.84 4.80
CA ARG A 113 -8.60 -7.70 5.91
C ARG A 113 -8.12 -6.68 6.93
N ALA A 114 -6.83 -6.67 7.25
CA ALA A 114 -6.27 -5.66 8.15
C ALA A 114 -6.39 -4.26 7.54
N LEU A 115 -6.06 -4.10 6.26
CA LEU A 115 -6.19 -2.83 5.55
C LEU A 115 -7.63 -2.32 5.51
N GLU A 116 -8.61 -3.21 5.30
CA GLU A 116 -10.04 -2.85 5.35
C GLU A 116 -10.46 -2.34 6.73
N GLN A 117 -10.02 -3.01 7.81
CA GLN A 117 -10.30 -2.57 9.18
C GLN A 117 -9.62 -1.24 9.53
N GLU A 118 -8.40 -1.02 9.05
CA GLU A 118 -7.62 0.19 9.32
C GLU A 118 -8.10 1.40 8.51
N THR A 119 -8.55 1.19 7.27
CA THR A 119 -8.87 2.29 6.34
C THR A 119 -10.37 2.49 6.09
N GLY A 120 -11.20 1.49 6.38
CA GLY A 120 -12.60 1.44 5.97
C GLY A 120 -12.82 1.23 4.47
N ILE A 121 -11.76 1.02 3.68
CA ILE A 121 -11.85 0.78 2.24
C ILE A 121 -12.19 -0.71 2.03
N PRO A 122 -13.24 -1.04 1.25
CA PRO A 122 -13.63 -2.44 1.04
C PRO A 122 -12.49 -3.28 0.47
N ARG A 123 -12.32 -4.52 0.96
CA ARG A 123 -11.23 -5.42 0.52
C ARG A 123 -11.17 -5.59 -1.00
N THR A 124 -12.33 -5.62 -1.66
CA THR A 124 -12.47 -5.79 -3.12
C THR A 124 -11.94 -4.57 -3.88
N THR A 125 -12.08 -3.38 -3.29
CA THR A 125 -11.57 -2.12 -3.85
C THR A 125 -10.05 -2.07 -3.76
N ILE A 126 -9.49 -2.38 -2.59
CA ILE A 126 -8.05 -2.47 -2.38
C ILE A 126 -7.47 -3.50 -3.36
N GLN A 127 -8.07 -4.69 -3.43
CA GLN A 127 -7.63 -5.76 -4.33
C GLN A 127 -7.66 -5.36 -5.82
N ALA A 128 -8.62 -4.52 -6.24
CA ALA A 128 -8.68 -4.04 -7.62
C ALA A 128 -7.52 -3.09 -7.95
N TRP A 129 -7.11 -2.26 -6.99
CA TRP A 129 -5.96 -1.36 -7.12
C TRP A 129 -4.65 -2.13 -7.17
N LEU A 130 -4.45 -3.07 -6.23
CA LEU A 130 -3.22 -3.87 -6.17
C LEU A 130 -3.02 -4.77 -7.40
N ARG A 131 -4.10 -5.14 -8.09
CA ARG A 131 -4.04 -5.90 -9.35
C ARG A 131 -3.95 -5.04 -10.60
N GLY A 132 -3.93 -3.71 -10.49
CA GLY A 132 -3.95 -2.80 -11.63
C GLY A 132 -5.24 -2.79 -12.45
N SER A 133 -6.29 -3.47 -11.99
CA SER A 133 -7.58 -3.53 -12.71
C SER A 133 -8.38 -2.22 -12.64
N ARG A 134 -8.01 -1.32 -11.73
CA ARG A 134 -8.70 -0.04 -11.52
C ARG A 134 -7.75 1.00 -10.96
N LEU A 135 -7.73 2.20 -11.57
CA LEU A 135 -7.04 3.36 -11.00
C LEU A 135 -7.75 3.85 -9.73
N ALA A 136 -6.99 4.00 -8.66
CA ALA A 136 -7.48 4.56 -7.40
C ALA A 136 -7.66 6.08 -7.51
N ARG A 137 -8.61 6.65 -6.76
CA ARG A 137 -8.64 8.10 -6.58
C ARG A 137 -7.43 8.53 -5.75
N PRO A 138 -6.75 9.65 -6.08
CA PRO A 138 -5.57 10.12 -5.35
C PRO A 138 -5.78 10.16 -3.83
N ASP A 139 -6.86 10.79 -3.36
CA ASP A 139 -7.13 10.93 -1.92
C ASP A 139 -7.28 9.60 -1.19
N ARG A 140 -7.91 8.61 -1.84
CA ARG A 140 -8.12 7.29 -1.21
C ARG A 140 -6.85 6.45 -1.22
N LEU A 141 -6.03 6.58 -2.26
CA LEU A 141 -4.76 5.89 -2.30
C LEU A 141 -3.78 6.51 -1.30
N ASP A 142 -3.75 7.84 -1.19
CA ASP A 142 -2.97 8.55 -0.17
C ASP A 142 -3.40 8.13 1.24
N HIS A 143 -4.70 8.03 1.53
CA HIS A 143 -5.20 7.51 2.81
C HIS A 143 -4.72 6.07 3.09
N LEU A 144 -4.82 5.17 2.10
CA LEU A 144 -4.32 3.79 2.22
C LEU A 144 -2.81 3.78 2.53
N VAL A 145 -2.02 4.51 1.74
CA VAL A 145 -0.56 4.53 1.82
C VAL A 145 -0.09 5.20 3.13
N ARG A 146 -0.81 6.21 3.63
CA ARG A 146 -0.58 6.79 4.97
C ARG A 146 -0.90 5.80 6.10
N SER A 147 -2.00 5.05 5.99
CA SER A 147 -2.40 4.10 7.04
C SER A 147 -1.34 3.03 7.28
N VAL A 148 -0.59 2.66 6.23
CA VAL A 148 0.47 1.67 6.33
C VAL A 148 1.82 2.24 6.74
N GLY A 149 1.91 3.54 7.03
CA GLY A 149 3.14 4.20 7.47
C GLY A 149 4.12 4.52 6.34
N ALA A 150 3.63 4.74 5.11
CA ALA A 150 4.52 5.14 4.01
C ALA A 150 5.20 6.50 4.26
N THR A 151 6.46 6.57 3.89
CA THR A 151 7.32 7.75 3.98
C THR A 151 6.84 8.87 3.05
N PRO A 152 7.26 10.13 3.29
CA PRO A 152 6.97 11.24 2.39
C PRO A 152 7.40 10.97 0.94
N ALA A 153 8.55 10.33 0.74
CA ALA A 153 9.07 10.00 -0.58
C ALA A 153 8.19 8.97 -1.30
N GLU A 154 7.80 7.89 -0.62
CA GLU A 154 6.89 6.90 -1.18
C GLU A 154 5.52 7.52 -1.50
N ARG A 155 4.98 8.37 -0.62
CA ARG A 155 3.70 9.06 -0.86
C ARG A 155 3.76 9.97 -2.09
N ALA A 156 4.84 10.73 -2.24
CA ALA A 156 5.05 11.58 -3.41
C ALA A 156 5.14 10.72 -4.69
N ALA A 157 5.94 9.65 -4.66
CA ALA A 157 6.08 8.75 -5.80
C ALA A 157 4.75 8.07 -6.20
N VAL A 158 3.92 7.67 -5.22
CA VAL A 158 2.57 7.16 -5.48
C VAL A 158 1.67 8.21 -6.13
N ALA A 159 1.68 9.45 -5.61
CA ALA A 159 0.86 10.53 -6.15
C ALA A 159 1.25 10.86 -7.59
N ASP A 160 2.55 10.96 -7.86
CA ASP A 160 3.09 11.21 -9.20
C ASP A 160 2.73 10.08 -10.17
N ALA A 161 2.83 8.82 -9.75
CA ALA A 161 2.43 7.67 -10.56
C ALA A 161 0.93 7.69 -10.90
N VAL A 162 0.06 7.98 -9.92
CA VAL A 162 -1.38 8.14 -10.17
C VAL A 162 -1.65 9.31 -11.12
N GLN A 163 -0.94 10.42 -10.98
CA GLN A 163 -1.09 11.57 -11.88
C GLN A 163 -0.66 11.24 -13.31
N ARG A 164 0.47 10.53 -13.49
CA ARG A 164 0.94 10.07 -14.81
C ARG A 164 -0.07 9.15 -15.50
N LEU A 165 -0.69 8.25 -14.74
CA LEU A 165 -1.65 7.27 -15.27
C LEU A 165 -3.09 7.79 -15.34
N SER A 166 -3.36 8.96 -14.76
CA SER A 166 -4.65 9.63 -14.90
C SER A 166 -4.80 10.12 -16.34
N PRO A 167 -5.94 9.86 -17.00
CA PRO A 167 -6.15 10.32 -18.37
C PRO A 167 -6.06 11.85 -18.42
N GLY A 168 -5.23 12.36 -19.31
CA GLY A 168 -5.01 13.79 -19.47
C GLY A 168 -6.29 14.54 -19.89
N PRO A 169 -6.37 15.85 -19.62
CA PRO A 169 -7.53 16.66 -20.01
C PRO A 169 -7.84 16.59 -21.50
N GLU A 170 -6.83 16.43 -22.36
CA GLU A 170 -7.00 16.25 -23.81
C GLU A 170 -7.67 14.92 -24.17
N GLN A 171 -7.31 13.83 -23.51
CA GLN A 171 -7.88 12.49 -23.74
C GLN A 171 -9.35 12.44 -23.27
N LEU A 172 -9.66 13.12 -22.16
CA LEU A 172 -11.03 13.27 -21.66
C LEU A 172 -11.88 14.17 -22.58
N GLY A 173 -11.30 15.21 -23.17
CA GLY A 173 -11.93 16.05 -24.19
C GLY A 173 -12.31 15.23 -25.43
N ALA A 174 -11.35 14.52 -26.00
CA ALA A 174 -11.57 13.67 -27.17
C ALA A 174 -12.58 12.53 -26.90
N ALA A 175 -12.57 11.95 -25.69
CA ALA A 175 -13.57 10.96 -25.30
C ALA A 175 -14.97 11.56 -25.17
N ARG A 176 -15.12 12.76 -24.61
CA ARG A 176 -16.40 13.49 -24.54
C ARG A 176 -16.94 13.82 -25.92
N GLU A 177 -16.08 14.30 -26.83
CA GLU A 177 -16.47 14.60 -28.21
C GLU A 177 -16.97 13.35 -28.94
N ARG A 178 -16.26 12.23 -28.80
CA ARG A 178 -16.68 10.94 -29.37
C ARG A 178 -18.02 10.44 -28.83
N LEU A 179 -18.25 10.61 -27.53
CA LEU A 179 -19.54 10.29 -26.89
C LEU A 179 -20.66 11.19 -27.40
N SER A 180 -20.43 12.51 -27.50
CA SER A 180 -21.38 13.48 -28.06
C SER A 180 -21.76 13.12 -29.50
N ALA A 181 -20.76 12.90 -30.36
CA ALA A 181 -20.97 12.52 -31.75
C ALA A 181 -21.68 11.15 -31.90
N SER A 182 -21.54 10.26 -30.92
CA SER A 182 -22.26 8.98 -30.90
C SER A 182 -23.71 9.16 -30.46
N GLN A 183 -23.98 10.03 -29.49
CA GLN A 183 -25.33 10.40 -29.05
C GLN A 183 -26.12 11.10 -30.16
N GLU A 184 -25.52 12.05 -30.87
CA GLU A 184 -26.14 12.72 -32.02
C GLU A 184 -26.51 11.73 -33.12
N ARG A 185 -25.60 10.81 -33.47
CA ARG A 185 -25.87 9.75 -34.46
C ARG A 185 -27.02 8.84 -34.05
N LEU A 186 -27.11 8.48 -32.76
CA LEU A 186 -28.24 7.72 -32.21
C LEU A 186 -29.55 8.52 -32.26
N GLY A 187 -29.51 9.83 -32.00
CA GLY A 187 -30.65 10.74 -32.14
C GLY A 187 -31.19 10.78 -33.57
N VAL A 188 -30.30 11.00 -34.55
CA VAL A 188 -30.65 11.04 -35.98
C VAL A 188 -31.19 9.70 -36.47
N ALA A 189 -30.58 8.58 -36.04
CA ALA A 189 -31.09 7.24 -36.37
C ALA A 189 -32.51 7.03 -35.82
N ARG A 190 -32.78 7.49 -34.60
CA ARG A 190 -34.07 7.40 -33.94
C ARG A 190 -35.15 8.27 -34.61
N GLU A 191 -34.81 9.48 -35.04
CA GLU A 191 -35.70 10.33 -35.86
C GLU A 191 -36.03 9.71 -37.22
N ARG A 192 -35.05 9.12 -37.91
CA ARG A 192 -35.28 8.44 -39.19
C ARG A 192 -36.22 7.25 -39.05
N LEU A 193 -36.11 6.48 -37.96
CA LEU A 193 -37.03 5.39 -37.66
C LEU A 193 -38.45 5.87 -37.33
N SER A 194 -38.57 7.03 -36.65
CA SER A 194 -39.85 7.70 -36.39
C SER A 194 -40.52 8.19 -37.68
N SER A 195 -39.78 8.90 -38.53
CA SER A 195 -40.28 9.46 -39.80
C SER A 195 -40.53 8.38 -40.86
N GLY A 196 -39.76 7.29 -40.85
CA GLY A 196 -39.99 6.12 -41.71
C GLY A 196 -41.28 5.37 -41.37
N ARG A 197 -41.67 5.32 -40.09
CA ARG A 197 -42.98 4.78 -39.67
C ARG A 197 -44.15 5.64 -40.14
N LEU A 198 -43.98 6.96 -40.23
CA LEU A 198 -45.02 7.88 -40.70
C LEU A 198 -45.25 7.79 -42.22
N ARG A 199 -44.26 7.35 -43.01
CA ARG A 199 -44.42 7.14 -44.47
C ARG A 199 -45.03 5.79 -44.86
N ALA A 200 -45.18 4.86 -43.92
CA ALA A 200 -45.68 3.51 -44.17
C ALA A 200 -47.18 3.33 -43.82
N ALA A 201 -47.95 4.42 -43.70
CA ALA A 201 -49.41 4.33 -43.65
C ALA A 201 -49.96 4.42 -45.09
N PRO A 202 -50.40 3.31 -45.71
CA PRO A 202 -51.12 3.38 -46.98
C PRO A 202 -52.52 3.97 -46.72
N ALA A 203 -52.91 4.91 -47.57
CA ALA A 203 -54.28 5.39 -47.66
C ALA A 203 -55.19 4.22 -48.09
N ALA A 204 -56.20 3.93 -47.28
CA ALA A 204 -57.35 3.11 -47.62
C ALA A 204 -58.61 3.83 -47.15
#